data_AF-A0A7W1E846-F1
#
_entry.id   AF-A0A7W1E846-F1
#
_cell.length_a   1.000
_cell.length_b   1.000
_cell.length_c   1.000
_cell.angle_alpha   90.00
_cell.angle_beta   90.00
_cell.angle_gamma   90.00
#
_symmetry.space_group_name_H-M   'P 1'
#
loop_
_entity.id
_entity.type
_entity.pdbx_description
1 polymer ?
#
loop_
_entity_poly.entity_id
_entity_poly.type
_entity_poly.pdbx_seq_one_letter_code
_entity_poly.pdbx_strand_id
1 'polypeptide(L)'
;MFGCIRKLGCLVILLAIGAGAYLYKNGWRPLGSDAAPKTTVVVRPLWEPITALNAERGRRQVESLRESRGPVFANLTGAEAASYIFLSATRQLPKGAEHATASVQNNELVVRAEVPLAEFGAKKVLGPLAGILGDKDTLLLGGHINIVQPGLGEFQVTRLKVGKLTVPSPLIPRLLSELRKGERPVGVAPNALPMPVPEFISDVRIVNGRITVYKNSP
;
A
#
# COMPACT_ATOMS: atom_id res chain seq x y z
N MET A 1 -20.67 -29.69 -58.32
CA MET A 1 -21.03 -28.94 -57.09
C MET A 1 -19.95 -29.08 -55.99
N PHE A 2 -18.65 -28.98 -56.31
CA PHE A 2 -17.54 -29.20 -55.34
C PHE A 2 -16.85 -27.90 -54.84
N GLY A 3 -17.35 -26.72 -55.23
CA GLY A 3 -16.73 -25.43 -54.90
C GLY A 3 -16.94 -24.93 -53.46
N CYS A 4 -17.99 -25.38 -52.77
CA CYS A 4 -18.30 -24.90 -51.41
C CYS A 4 -17.46 -25.60 -50.33
N ILE A 5 -17.09 -26.86 -50.50
CA ILE A 5 -16.30 -27.62 -49.51
C ILE A 5 -14.87 -27.07 -49.39
N ARG A 6 -14.26 -26.65 -50.51
CA ARG A 6 -12.92 -26.05 -50.51
C ARG A 6 -12.91 -24.66 -49.85
N LYS A 7 -13.99 -23.89 -49.97
CA LYS A 7 -14.13 -22.60 -49.28
C LYS A 7 -14.39 -22.77 -47.78
N LEU A 8 -15.19 -23.78 -47.40
CA LEU A 8 -15.45 -24.09 -45.99
C LEU A 8 -14.16 -24.55 -45.27
N GLY A 9 -13.37 -25.43 -45.91
CA GLY A 9 -12.10 -25.88 -45.36
C GLY A 9 -11.08 -24.75 -45.18
N CYS A 10 -11.01 -23.82 -46.14
CA CYS A 10 -10.13 -22.66 -46.05
C CYS A 10 -10.55 -21.70 -44.92
N LEU A 11 -11.86 -21.50 -44.73
CA LEU A 11 -12.38 -20.65 -43.66
C LEU A 11 -12.09 -21.24 -42.27
N VAL A 12 -12.22 -22.57 -42.11
CA VAL A 12 -11.87 -23.26 -40.85
C VAL A 12 -10.39 -23.17 -40.54
N ILE A 13 -9.51 -23.31 -41.54
CA ILE A 13 -8.06 -23.16 -41.36
C ILE A 13 -7.70 -21.72 -40.95
N LEU A 14 -8.30 -20.71 -41.58
CA LEU A 14 -8.06 -19.32 -41.20
C LEU A 14 -8.55 -19.01 -39.78
N LEU A 15 -9.69 -19.59 -39.37
CA LEU A 15 -10.20 -19.45 -38.00
C LEU A 15 -9.28 -20.13 -36.97
N ALA A 16 -8.74 -21.31 -37.31
CA ALA A 16 -7.78 -22.02 -36.46
C ALA A 16 -6.45 -21.24 -36.32
N ILE A 17 -5.95 -20.65 -37.41
CA ILE A 17 -4.75 -19.80 -37.38
C ILE A 17 -5.00 -18.52 -36.57
N GLY A 18 -6.17 -17.89 -36.75
CA GLY A 18 -6.57 -16.70 -35.99
C GLY A 18 -6.71 -16.98 -34.49
N ALA A 19 -7.31 -18.12 -34.12
CA ALA A 19 -7.42 -18.56 -32.73
C ALA A 19 -6.05 -18.92 -32.12
N GLY A 20 -5.19 -19.60 -32.89
CA GLY A 20 -3.81 -19.90 -32.48
C GLY A 20 -3.00 -18.63 -32.23
N ALA A 21 -3.10 -17.65 -33.14
CA ALA A 21 -2.45 -16.34 -32.97
C ALA A 21 -3.02 -15.53 -31.81
N TYR A 22 -4.33 -15.59 -31.55
CA TYR A 22 -4.97 -14.91 -30.42
C TYR A 22 -4.52 -15.50 -29.07
N LEU A 23 -4.41 -16.83 -28.99
CA LEU A 23 -3.90 -17.50 -27.78
C LEU A 23 -2.40 -17.25 -27.58
N TYR A 24 -1.61 -17.19 -28.66
CA TYR A 24 -0.19 -16.84 -28.59
C TYR A 24 0.07 -15.36 -28.29
N LYS A 25 -0.83 -14.45 -28.71
CA LYS A 25 -0.70 -13.00 -28.45
C LYS A 25 -0.72 -12.67 -26.96
N ASN A 26 -1.40 -13.48 -26.13
CA ASN A 26 -1.36 -13.32 -24.68
C ASN A 26 -0.14 -13.98 -24.00
N GLY A 27 0.69 -14.73 -24.75
CA GLY A 27 1.83 -15.49 -24.22
C GLY A 27 3.21 -14.88 -24.51
N TRP A 28 3.33 -13.88 -25.38
CA TRP A 28 4.63 -13.32 -25.78
C TRP A 28 4.87 -11.91 -25.23
N ARG A 29 5.57 -11.88 -24.09
CA ARG A 29 6.48 -10.77 -23.74
C ARG A 29 7.77 -10.94 -24.56
N PRO A 30 8.39 -9.85 -25.06
CA PRO A 30 9.59 -9.97 -25.89
C PRO A 30 10.73 -10.64 -25.12
N LEU A 31 11.27 -11.74 -25.69
CA LEU A 31 12.58 -12.28 -25.33
C LEU A 31 13.64 -11.24 -25.71
N GLY A 32 14.25 -10.61 -24.71
CA GLY A 32 15.28 -9.60 -24.96
C GLY A 32 15.74 -8.86 -23.71
N SER A 33 16.24 -9.58 -22.72
CA SER A 33 17.31 -9.12 -21.82
C SER A 33 17.61 -10.25 -20.82
N ASP A 34 18.73 -10.94 -21.02
CA ASP A 34 19.34 -11.82 -20.01
C ASP A 34 19.80 -10.97 -18.82
N ALA A 35 18.85 -10.60 -17.96
CA ALA A 35 19.14 -10.27 -16.58
C ALA A 35 19.03 -11.59 -15.81
N ALA A 36 20.13 -11.96 -15.14
CA ALA A 36 20.22 -13.11 -14.24
C ALA A 36 18.91 -13.32 -13.46
N PRO A 37 18.47 -14.57 -13.22
CA PRO A 37 17.25 -14.84 -12.47
C PRO A 37 17.36 -14.16 -11.11
N LYS A 38 16.74 -12.98 -10.98
CA LYS A 38 16.46 -12.39 -9.67
C LYS A 38 15.47 -13.35 -9.06
N THR A 39 15.99 -14.24 -8.21
CA THR A 39 15.21 -15.04 -7.28
C THR A 39 14.26 -14.07 -6.58
N THR A 40 13.06 -13.93 -7.15
CA THR A 40 12.03 -13.10 -6.59
C THR A 40 11.51 -13.98 -5.48
N VAL A 41 12.12 -13.84 -4.30
CA VAL A 41 11.60 -14.43 -3.08
C VAL A 41 10.17 -13.92 -3.00
N VAL A 42 9.21 -14.81 -3.31
CA VAL A 42 7.79 -14.55 -3.09
C VAL A 42 7.62 -14.54 -1.58
N VAL A 43 7.93 -13.40 -0.97
CA VAL A 43 7.62 -13.13 0.43
C VAL A 43 6.11 -13.16 0.48
N ARG A 44 5.54 -14.26 1.00
CA ARG A 44 4.11 -14.28 1.31
C ARG A 44 3.84 -13.08 2.21
N PRO A 45 2.80 -12.28 1.94
CA PRO A 45 2.50 -11.14 2.77
C PRO A 45 2.14 -11.63 4.17
N LEU A 46 3.13 -11.58 5.05
CA LEU A 46 2.97 -11.93 6.45
C LEU A 46 2.25 -10.75 7.08
N TRP A 47 1.05 -11.03 7.57
CA TRP A 47 0.32 -10.06 8.37
C TRP A 47 0.88 -10.13 9.78
N GLU A 48 1.52 -9.05 10.18
CA GLU A 48 2.15 -8.94 11.49
C GLU A 48 1.35 -7.97 12.36
N PRO A 49 1.16 -8.27 13.66
CA PRO A 49 0.39 -7.40 14.54
C PRO A 49 1.11 -6.07 14.80
N ILE A 50 0.32 -5.01 14.86
CA ILE A 50 0.78 -3.68 15.29
C ILE A 50 0.83 -3.70 16.83
N THR A 51 2.04 -3.79 17.37
CA THR A 51 2.31 -3.86 18.82
C THR A 51 3.29 -2.77 19.27
N ALA A 52 3.27 -2.45 20.57
CA ALA A 52 4.25 -1.54 21.19
C ALA A 52 5.69 -2.06 21.06
N LEU A 53 5.89 -3.38 21.16
CA LEU A 53 7.19 -4.01 20.99
C LEU A 53 7.77 -3.75 19.59
N ASN A 54 6.95 -3.90 18.55
CA ASN A 54 7.35 -3.60 17.17
C ASN A 54 7.62 -2.10 16.99
N ALA A 55 6.89 -1.22 17.69
CA ALA A 55 7.13 0.22 17.66
C ALA A 55 8.51 0.57 18.24
N GLU A 56 8.89 -0.06 19.36
CA GLU A 56 10.21 0.15 19.97
C GLU A 56 11.35 -0.38 19.10
N ARG A 57 11.19 -1.56 18.48
CA ARG A 57 12.18 -2.11 17.55
C ARG A 57 12.38 -1.21 16.35
N GLY A 58 11.28 -0.77 15.73
CA GLY A 58 11.32 0.17 14.61
C GLY A 58 11.98 1.49 15.01
N ARG A 59 11.62 2.03 16.18
CA ARG A 59 12.25 3.24 16.74
C ARG A 59 13.75 3.10 16.89
N ARG A 60 14.25 2.00 17.49
CA ARG A 60 15.69 1.78 17.68
C ARG A 60 16.45 1.69 16.35
N GLN A 61 15.85 1.05 15.35
CA GLN A 61 16.45 0.96 14.01
C GLN A 61 16.49 2.32 13.30
N VAL A 62 15.45 3.14 13.45
CA VAL A 62 15.45 4.50 12.90
C VAL A 62 16.45 5.37 13.66
N GLU A 63 16.51 5.26 14.99
CA GLU A 63 17.42 6.03 15.84
C GLU A 63 18.90 5.70 15.58
N SER A 64 19.24 4.48 15.16
CA SER A 64 20.63 4.15 14.79
C SER A 64 21.12 4.94 13.57
N LEU A 65 20.22 5.42 12.71
CA LEU A 65 20.55 6.30 11.59
C LEU A 65 20.99 7.69 12.04
N ARG A 66 20.66 8.10 13.27
CA ARG A 66 21.08 9.39 13.83
C ARG A 66 22.59 9.45 14.00
N GLU A 67 23.24 8.32 14.28
CA GLU A 67 24.67 8.29 14.57
C GLU A 67 25.49 8.76 13.37
N SER A 68 26.43 9.70 13.57
CA SER A 68 27.24 10.26 12.49
C SER A 68 28.05 9.21 11.73
N ARG A 69 28.51 8.15 12.43
CA ARG A 69 29.21 6.98 11.85
C ARG A 69 28.32 5.73 11.72
N GLY A 70 27.02 5.91 11.89
CA GLY A 70 26.04 4.83 11.81
C GLY A 70 25.69 4.42 10.38
N PRO A 71 24.78 3.45 10.22
CA PRO A 71 24.29 3.04 8.91
C PRO A 71 23.59 4.20 8.17
N VAL A 72 23.67 4.20 6.84
CA VAL A 72 22.98 5.20 5.98
C VAL A 72 21.54 4.78 5.64
N PHE A 73 21.18 3.53 5.92
CA PHE A 73 19.82 3.02 5.76
C PHE A 73 19.48 1.98 6.84
N ALA A 74 18.20 1.86 7.16
CA ALA A 74 17.65 0.81 8.03
C ALA A 74 16.50 0.10 7.32
N ASN A 75 16.37 -1.22 7.54
CA ASN A 75 15.34 -2.04 6.92
C ASN A 75 14.32 -2.51 7.96
N LEU A 76 13.11 -1.97 7.86
CA LEU A 76 11.98 -2.26 8.73
C LEU A 76 11.04 -3.29 8.09
N THR A 77 10.40 -4.10 8.93
CA THR A 77 9.21 -4.86 8.51
C THR A 77 7.99 -3.94 8.41
N GLY A 78 6.92 -4.43 7.75
CA GLY A 78 5.65 -3.71 7.68
C GLY A 78 5.07 -3.40 9.05
N ALA A 79 5.16 -4.34 10.01
CA ALA A 79 4.69 -4.11 11.37
C ALA A 79 5.59 -3.18 12.18
N GLU A 80 6.92 -3.26 12.05
CA GLU A 80 7.81 -2.31 12.75
C GLU A 80 7.56 -0.87 12.31
N ALA A 81 7.48 -0.63 11.00
CA ALA A 81 7.19 0.69 10.46
C ALA A 81 5.78 1.17 10.84
N ALA A 82 4.75 0.33 10.64
CA ALA A 82 3.38 0.71 10.97
C ALA A 82 3.21 0.96 12.48
N SER A 83 3.75 0.09 13.34
CA SER A 83 3.73 0.29 14.78
C SER A 83 4.38 1.59 15.20
N TYR A 84 5.56 1.90 14.66
CA TYR A 84 6.25 3.16 14.96
C TYR A 84 5.41 4.37 14.52
N ILE A 85 4.88 4.35 13.30
CA ILE A 85 4.08 5.46 12.75
C ILE A 85 2.76 5.65 13.51
N PHE A 86 1.97 4.60 13.67
CA PHE A 86 0.59 4.70 14.16
C PHE A 86 0.49 4.76 15.68
N LEU A 87 1.39 4.11 16.42
CA LEU A 87 1.37 4.12 17.89
C LEU A 87 2.22 5.23 18.48
N SER A 88 3.41 5.47 17.93
CA SER A 88 4.40 6.36 18.57
C SER A 88 4.45 7.74 17.92
N ALA A 89 4.55 7.80 16.59
CA ALA A 89 4.77 9.06 15.88
C ALA A 89 3.48 9.89 15.76
N THR A 90 2.39 9.28 15.32
CA THR A 90 1.14 10.01 15.03
C THR A 90 0.12 9.93 16.16
N ARG A 91 0.11 8.83 16.94
CA ARG A 91 -0.98 8.49 17.87
C ARG A 91 -2.37 8.60 17.21
N GLN A 92 -2.44 8.35 15.90
CA GLN A 92 -3.63 8.61 15.07
C GLN A 92 -4.54 7.38 14.92
N LEU A 93 -4.30 6.29 15.64
CA LEU A 93 -5.25 5.16 15.59
C LEU A 93 -6.63 5.60 16.10
N PRO A 94 -7.72 5.22 15.41
CA PRO A 94 -9.07 5.33 15.94
C PRO A 94 -9.14 4.65 17.31
N LYS A 95 -9.86 5.24 18.27
CA LYS A 95 -9.90 4.72 19.65
C LYS A 95 -10.52 3.33 19.72
N GLY A 96 -11.36 2.98 18.74
CA GLY A 96 -11.96 1.65 18.59
C GLY A 96 -11.20 0.69 17.66
N ALA A 97 -9.97 0.98 17.23
CA ALA A 97 -9.23 0.10 16.34
C ALA A 97 -8.77 -1.18 17.06
N GLU A 98 -9.36 -2.32 16.68
CA GLU A 98 -9.03 -3.65 17.20
C GLU A 98 -8.28 -4.48 16.13
N HIS A 99 -7.51 -5.48 16.57
CA HIS A 99 -6.79 -6.42 15.70
C HIS A 99 -5.96 -5.78 14.58
N ALA A 100 -5.33 -4.65 14.88
CA ALA A 100 -4.51 -3.92 13.92
C ALA A 100 -3.29 -4.77 13.47
N THR A 101 -3.17 -4.98 12.17
CA THR A 101 -2.10 -5.73 11.52
C THR A 101 -1.54 -4.94 10.35
N ALA A 102 -0.27 -5.17 10.03
CA ALA A 102 0.40 -4.55 8.89
C ALA A 102 1.16 -5.58 8.08
N SER A 103 1.32 -5.29 6.80
CA SER A 103 2.06 -6.12 5.86
C SER A 103 2.56 -5.26 4.71
N VAL A 104 3.62 -5.70 4.03
CA VAL A 104 4.10 -5.05 2.79
C VAL A 104 3.62 -5.89 1.60
N GLN A 105 2.81 -5.27 0.74
CA GLN A 105 2.20 -5.93 -0.43
C GLN A 105 2.29 -5.01 -1.63
N ASN A 106 2.72 -5.54 -2.78
CA ASN A 106 2.79 -4.76 -4.03
C ASN A 106 3.57 -3.45 -3.87
N ASN A 107 4.69 -3.47 -3.13
CA ASN A 107 5.49 -2.29 -2.82
C ASN A 107 4.74 -1.17 -2.06
N GLU A 108 3.65 -1.52 -1.39
CA GLU A 108 2.89 -0.63 -0.51
C GLU A 108 2.88 -1.19 0.92
N LEU A 109 2.87 -0.28 1.88
CA LEU A 109 2.50 -0.63 3.25
C LEU A 109 0.98 -0.77 3.30
N VAL A 110 0.51 -1.95 3.70
CA VAL A 110 -0.91 -2.25 3.87
C VAL A 110 -1.18 -2.48 5.35
N VAL A 111 -2.04 -1.65 5.90
CA VAL A 111 -2.51 -1.73 7.29
C VAL A 111 -3.96 -2.15 7.27
N ARG A 112 -4.32 -3.05 8.18
CA ARG A 112 -5.68 -3.52 8.37
C ARG A 112 -6.04 -3.51 9.83
N ALA A 113 -7.21 -3.00 10.17
CA ALA A 113 -7.74 -3.00 11.52
C ALA A 113 -9.26 -3.11 11.48
N GLU A 114 -9.86 -3.62 12.56
CA GLU A 114 -11.31 -3.57 12.76
C GLU A 114 -11.65 -2.26 13.43
N VAL A 115 -12.56 -1.48 12.85
CA VAL A 115 -12.93 -0.16 13.36
C VAL A 115 -14.45 0.02 13.39
N PRO A 116 -14.99 0.74 14.39
CA PRO A 116 -16.37 1.19 14.35
C PRO A 116 -16.56 2.17 13.19
N LEU A 117 -17.56 1.94 12.32
CA LEU A 117 -17.79 2.80 11.15
C LEU A 117 -18.18 4.23 11.52
N ALA A 118 -18.75 4.41 12.72
CA ALA A 118 -19.08 5.72 13.27
C ALA A 118 -17.83 6.60 13.44
N GLU A 119 -16.68 6.01 13.77
CA GLU A 119 -15.41 6.74 13.93
C GLU A 119 -14.78 7.11 12.58
N PHE A 120 -15.13 6.39 11.51
CA PHE A 120 -14.51 6.55 10.19
C PHE A 120 -15.14 7.64 9.31
N GLY A 121 -16.24 8.26 9.75
CA GLY A 121 -17.02 9.18 8.92
C GLY A 121 -17.62 8.52 7.66
N ALA A 122 -17.50 7.19 7.54
CA ALA A 122 -17.84 6.43 6.34
C ALA A 122 -19.32 6.61 5.97
N LYS A 123 -20.21 6.70 6.97
CA LYS A 123 -21.64 6.92 6.74
C LYS A 123 -21.92 8.22 5.98
N LYS A 124 -21.16 9.30 6.22
CA LYS A 124 -21.34 10.58 5.54
C LYS A 124 -20.84 10.55 4.10
N VAL A 125 -19.69 9.89 3.85
CA VAL A 125 -19.03 9.94 2.52
C VAL A 125 -19.47 8.80 1.60
N LEU A 126 -19.72 7.61 2.14
CA LEU A 126 -20.20 6.45 1.38
C LEU A 126 -21.72 6.52 1.11
N GLY A 127 -22.43 7.41 1.80
CA GLY A 127 -23.85 7.66 1.62
C GLY A 127 -24.69 6.37 1.74
N PRO A 128 -25.56 6.04 0.78
CA PRO A 128 -26.43 4.88 0.86
C PRO A 128 -25.67 3.54 0.92
N LEU A 129 -24.42 3.49 0.43
CA LEU A 129 -23.59 2.29 0.50
C LEU A 129 -23.18 1.93 1.93
N ALA A 130 -23.27 2.89 2.86
CA ALA A 130 -22.97 2.64 4.26
C ALA A 130 -23.97 1.69 4.93
N GLY A 131 -25.18 1.54 4.38
CA GLY A 131 -26.19 0.60 4.90
C GLY A 131 -25.86 -0.88 4.65
N ILE A 132 -24.89 -1.18 3.79
CA ILE A 132 -24.41 -2.55 3.52
C ILE A 132 -23.34 -2.97 4.54
N LEU A 133 -22.71 -2.00 5.19
CA LEU A 133 -21.63 -2.22 6.14
C LEU A 133 -22.20 -2.41 7.56
N GLY A 134 -21.55 -3.25 8.38
CA GLY A 134 -21.93 -3.47 9.78
C GLY A 134 -21.51 -2.33 10.71
N ASP A 135 -21.88 -2.36 11.99
CA ASP A 135 -21.47 -1.29 12.92
C ASP A 135 -19.95 -1.25 13.17
N LYS A 136 -19.31 -2.43 13.17
CA LYS A 136 -17.86 -2.61 13.11
C LYS A 136 -17.52 -3.33 11.81
N ASP A 137 -16.47 -2.87 11.13
CA ASP A 137 -16.00 -3.53 9.91
C ASP A 137 -14.46 -3.43 9.78
N THR A 138 -13.91 -4.26 8.90
CA THR A 138 -12.49 -4.28 8.60
C THR A 138 -12.12 -3.11 7.69
N LEU A 139 -11.30 -2.20 8.18
CA LEU A 139 -10.66 -1.15 7.40
C LEU A 139 -9.32 -1.67 6.87
N LEU A 140 -9.04 -1.44 5.59
CA LEU A 140 -7.74 -1.68 4.98
C LEU A 140 -7.26 -0.42 4.27
N LEU A 141 -6.07 0.03 4.65
CA LEU A 141 -5.36 1.18 4.10
C LEU A 141 -4.08 0.70 3.44
N GLY A 142 -3.95 0.90 2.13
CA GLY A 142 -2.74 0.67 1.36
C GLY A 142 -2.15 1.99 0.90
N GLY A 143 -0.84 2.14 1.01
CA GLY A 143 -0.19 3.39 0.62
C GLY A 143 1.33 3.35 0.64
N HIS A 144 1.90 4.50 0.28
CA HIS A 144 3.34 4.75 0.32
C HIS A 144 3.68 5.74 1.41
N ILE A 145 4.95 5.72 1.81
CA ILE A 145 5.51 6.69 2.74
C ILE A 145 6.40 7.63 1.94
N ASN A 146 6.11 8.93 2.01
CA ASN A 146 6.93 9.96 1.38
C ASN A 146 7.46 10.92 2.45
N ILE A 147 8.67 11.42 2.27
CA ILE A 147 9.20 12.53 3.07
C ILE A 147 8.90 13.83 2.34
N VAL A 148 8.13 14.72 2.97
CA VAL A 148 7.72 16.01 2.38
C VAL A 148 8.84 17.03 2.58
N GLN A 149 9.35 17.11 3.80
CA GLN A 149 10.46 17.97 4.20
C GLN A 149 11.10 17.40 5.49
N PRO A 150 12.31 17.82 5.87
CA PRO A 150 12.89 17.43 7.16
C PRO A 150 11.89 17.71 8.30
N GLY A 151 11.62 16.71 9.13
CA GLY A 151 10.64 16.81 10.22
C GLY A 151 9.22 16.37 9.85
N LEU A 152 8.89 16.26 8.56
CA LEU A 152 7.53 15.98 8.09
C LEU A 152 7.51 14.94 6.97
N GLY A 153 6.87 13.80 7.26
CA GLY A 153 6.50 12.81 6.27
C GLY A 153 4.99 12.73 6.07
N GLU A 154 4.60 11.92 5.11
CA GLU A 154 3.22 11.62 4.82
C GLU A 154 3.03 10.14 4.50
N PHE A 155 1.93 9.57 4.96
CA PHE A 155 1.44 8.27 4.51
C PHE A 155 0.37 8.51 3.43
N GLN A 156 0.77 8.41 2.17
CA GLN A 156 -0.10 8.64 1.03
C GLN A 156 -0.94 7.40 0.75
N VAL A 157 -2.24 7.50 0.98
CA VAL A 157 -3.18 6.39 0.82
C VAL A 157 -3.58 6.30 -0.65
N THR A 158 -3.23 5.17 -1.28
CA THR A 158 -3.57 4.83 -2.67
C THR A 158 -4.77 3.88 -2.71
N ARG A 159 -4.93 3.04 -1.70
CA ARG A 159 -5.98 2.04 -1.59
C ARG A 159 -6.69 2.13 -0.26
N LEU A 160 -8.02 2.12 -0.31
CA LEU A 160 -8.88 2.12 0.86
C LEU A 160 -10.01 1.11 0.64
N LYS A 161 -10.21 0.23 1.63
CA LYS A 161 -11.30 -0.74 1.63
C LYS A 161 -11.96 -0.76 3.00
N VAL A 162 -13.29 -0.83 3.01
CA VAL A 162 -14.09 -0.98 4.22
C VAL A 162 -14.96 -2.22 4.05
N GLY A 163 -14.69 -3.25 4.84
CA GLY A 163 -15.26 -4.58 4.69
C GLY A 163 -15.04 -5.15 3.30
N LYS A 164 -16.13 -5.28 2.55
CA LYS A 164 -16.13 -5.76 1.16
C LYS A 164 -16.10 -4.62 0.13
N LEU A 165 -16.34 -3.38 0.54
CA LEU A 165 -16.42 -2.23 -0.35
C LEU A 165 -15.03 -1.62 -0.57
N THR A 166 -14.59 -1.62 -1.83
CA THR A 166 -13.42 -0.86 -2.25
C THR A 166 -13.83 0.58 -2.48
N VAL A 167 -13.15 1.51 -1.81
CA VAL A 167 -13.41 2.94 -1.98
C VAL A 167 -12.73 3.44 -3.25
N PRO A 168 -13.46 4.09 -4.16
CA PRO A 168 -12.87 4.75 -5.33
C PRO A 168 -11.85 5.82 -4.92
N SER A 169 -10.71 5.87 -5.61
CA SER A 169 -9.62 6.82 -5.31
C SER A 169 -10.06 8.30 -5.20
N PRO A 170 -11.01 8.82 -6.00
CA PRO A 170 -11.50 10.20 -5.86
C PRO A 170 -12.20 10.50 -4.52
N LEU A 171 -12.71 9.49 -3.83
CA LEU A 171 -13.39 9.64 -2.54
C LEU A 171 -12.42 9.55 -1.34
N ILE A 172 -11.22 9.00 -1.55
CA ILE A 172 -10.21 8.83 -0.50
C ILE A 172 -9.85 10.16 0.19
N PRO A 173 -9.55 11.27 -0.52
CA PRO A 173 -9.25 12.55 0.14
C PRO A 173 -10.38 13.02 1.06
N ARG A 174 -11.63 12.86 0.65
CA ARG A 174 -12.81 13.27 1.42
C ARG A 174 -13.00 12.42 2.68
N LEU A 175 -12.74 11.12 2.61
CA LEU A 175 -12.77 10.24 3.78
C LEU A 175 -11.63 10.57 4.76
N LEU A 176 -10.42 10.76 4.25
CA LEU A 176 -9.27 11.09 5.08
C LEU A 176 -9.40 12.46 5.75
N SER A 177 -10.04 13.43 5.10
CA SER A 177 -10.32 14.72 5.74
C SER A 177 -11.28 14.62 6.93
N GLU A 178 -12.25 13.70 6.89
CA GLU A 178 -13.15 13.45 8.03
C GLU A 178 -12.44 12.73 9.18
N LEU A 179 -11.44 11.90 8.87
CA LEU A 179 -10.65 11.16 9.85
C LEU A 179 -9.58 11.99 10.53
N ARG A 180 -8.99 12.94 9.79
CA ARG A 180 -7.90 13.76 10.29
C ARG A 180 -8.42 14.68 11.38
N LYS A 181 -7.77 14.61 12.54
CA LYS A 181 -7.95 15.59 13.61
C LYS A 181 -7.02 16.78 13.33
N GLY A 182 -7.58 17.82 12.71
CA GLY A 182 -6.88 19.08 12.48
C GLY A 182 -6.58 19.39 11.00
N GLU A 183 -5.89 20.51 10.80
CA GLU A 183 -5.58 21.03 9.48
C GLU A 183 -4.50 20.20 8.76
N ARG A 184 -4.53 20.26 7.44
CA ARG A 184 -3.49 19.66 6.60
C ARG A 184 -2.27 20.57 6.60
N PRO A 185 -1.08 20.10 6.99
CA PRO A 185 0.14 20.87 6.80
C PRO A 185 0.36 21.20 5.32
N VAL A 186 1.00 22.34 5.03
CA VAL A 186 1.36 22.73 3.67
C VAL A 186 2.30 21.67 3.08
N GLY A 187 2.11 21.33 1.80
CA GLY A 187 2.92 20.33 1.09
C GLY A 187 2.45 18.88 1.20
N VAL A 188 1.61 18.53 2.19
CA VAL A 188 1.06 17.18 2.34
C VAL A 188 -0.05 16.92 1.32
N ALA A 189 -0.08 15.76 0.67
CA ALA A 189 -1.09 15.45 -0.34
C ALA A 189 -2.53 15.36 0.25
N PRO A 190 -3.59 15.66 -0.53
CA PRO A 190 -4.97 15.57 -0.05
C PRO A 190 -5.40 14.15 0.38
N ASN A 191 -4.80 13.13 -0.22
CA ASN A 191 -5.02 11.72 0.11
C ASN A 191 -3.95 11.16 1.06
N ALA A 192 -3.25 12.02 1.83
CA ALA A 192 -2.20 11.58 2.73
C ALA A 192 -2.47 11.95 4.19
N LEU A 193 -1.99 11.09 5.09
CA LEU A 193 -1.98 11.32 6.52
C LEU A 193 -0.62 11.91 6.92
N PRO A 194 -0.59 13.12 7.50
CA PRO A 194 0.67 13.72 7.94
C PRO A 194 1.22 12.95 9.12
N MET A 195 2.53 12.74 9.13
CA MET A 195 3.23 12.10 10.23
C MET A 195 4.56 12.80 10.54
N PRO A 196 4.86 13.03 11.83
CA PRO A 196 6.16 13.56 12.21
C PRO A 196 7.23 12.49 11.91
N VAL A 197 8.31 12.90 11.27
CA VAL A 197 9.46 12.04 10.95
C VAL A 197 10.72 12.74 11.44
N PRO A 198 11.70 12.04 12.02
CA PRO A 198 12.94 12.68 12.45
C PRO A 198 13.67 13.40 11.29
N GLU A 199 14.24 14.58 11.54
CA GLU A 199 14.89 15.43 10.52
C GLU A 199 16.11 14.79 9.84
N PHE A 200 16.72 13.79 10.49
CA PHE A 200 17.84 13.03 9.94
C PHE A 200 17.39 11.96 8.93
N ILE A 201 16.11 11.88 8.57
CA ILE A 201 15.58 10.97 7.56
C ILE A 201 15.29 11.75 6.28
N SER A 202 15.79 11.25 5.15
CA SER A 202 15.65 11.92 3.84
C SER A 202 14.66 11.22 2.91
N ASP A 203 14.62 9.89 2.91
CA ASP A 203 13.80 9.12 1.97
C ASP A 203 13.32 7.81 2.62
N VAL A 204 12.21 7.28 2.12
CA VAL A 204 11.67 5.97 2.50
C VAL A 204 11.26 5.22 1.24
N ARG A 205 11.75 3.99 1.10
CA ARG A 205 11.43 3.14 -0.05
C ARG A 205 10.82 1.84 0.39
N ILE A 206 9.76 1.44 -0.30
CA ILE A 206 9.09 0.16 -0.06
C ILE A 206 9.35 -0.75 -1.26
N VAL A 207 10.22 -1.74 -1.07
CA VAL A 207 10.67 -2.63 -2.15
C VAL A 207 10.87 -4.04 -1.60
N ASN A 208 10.51 -5.05 -2.39
CA ASN A 208 10.73 -6.48 -2.07
C ASN A 208 10.19 -6.90 -0.69
N GLY A 209 9.03 -6.39 -0.29
CA GLY A 209 8.41 -6.73 1.00
C GLY A 209 9.05 -6.06 2.23
N ARG A 210 9.96 -5.10 2.02
CA ARG A 210 10.64 -4.37 3.11
C ARG A 210 10.47 -2.86 2.94
N ILE A 211 10.61 -2.15 4.06
CA ILE A 211 10.58 -0.70 4.12
C ILE A 211 12.00 -0.25 4.49
N THR A 212 12.69 0.38 3.54
CA THR A 212 14.03 0.92 3.73
C THR A 212 13.93 2.41 4.02
N VAL A 213 14.45 2.83 5.16
CA VAL A 213 14.50 4.24 5.57
C VAL A 213 15.92 4.74 5.38
N TYR A 214 16.08 5.88 4.72
CA TYR A 214 17.38 6.47 4.40
C TYR A 214 17.68 7.67 5.29
N LYS A 215 18.94 7.73 5.70
CA LYS A 215 19.49 8.86 6.43
C LYS A 215 19.68 10.05 5.50
N ASN A 216 19.41 11.24 6.02
CA ASN A 216 19.82 12.50 5.42
C ASN A 216 21.33 12.67 5.60
N SER A 217 22.08 12.50 4.52
CA SER A 217 23.52 12.75 4.51
C SER A 217 23.76 14.26 4.44
N PRO A 218 24.46 14.87 5.41
CA PRO A 218 24.95 16.24 5.28
C PRO A 218 26.02 16.34 4.19
#